data_AF-A0A532CJM2-F1
#
_entry.id   AF-A0A532CJM2-F1
#
_cell.length_a   1.000
_cell.length_b   1.000
_cell.length_c   1.000
_cell.angle_alpha   90.00
_cell.angle_beta   90.00
_cell.angle_gamma   90.00
#
_symmetry.space_group_name_H-M   'P 1'
#
loop_
_entity.id
_entity.type
_entity.pdbx_description
1 polymer ?
#
loop_
_entity_poly.entity_id
_entity_poly.type
_entity_poly.pdbx_seq_one_letter_code
_entity_poly.pdbx_strand_id
1 'polypeptide(L)' 'MAGQVLLDQQLWQQLLALVLASAIVMGSPGPATISVTAVGAAFGLRDSLRYASGIVV' A
#
# COMPACT_ATOMS: atom_id res chain seq x y z
N MET A 1 22.91 -17.43 26.16
CA MET A 1 23.04 -16.01 25.79
C MET A 1 23.05 -15.80 24.27
N ALA A 2 23.99 -16.37 23.50
CA ALA A 2 24.13 -16.12 22.05
C ALA A 2 22.91 -16.49 21.18
N GLY A 3 22.17 -17.55 21.54
CA GLY A 3 20.97 -17.95 20.79
C GLY A 3 19.78 -16.99 20.93
N GLN A 4 19.67 -16.25 22.04
CA GLN A 4 18.63 -15.24 22.22
C GLN A 4 18.94 -13.98 21.40
N VAL A 5 20.21 -13.58 21.35
CA VAL A 5 20.67 -12.47 20.50
C VAL A 5 20.39 -12.73 19.02
N LEU A 6 20.54 -13.99 18.55
CA LEU A 6 20.18 -14.35 17.18
C LEU A 6 18.67 -14.25 16.92
N LEU A 7 17.85 -14.64 17.91
CA LEU A 7 16.40 -14.60 17.83
C LEU A 7 15.88 -13.15 17.80
N ASP A 8 16.40 -12.30 18.69
CA ASP A 8 16.11 -10.86 18.73
C ASP A 8 16.47 -10.19 17.40
N GLN A 9 17.63 -10.55 16.83
CA GLN A 9 18.07 -9.98 15.56
C GLN A 9 17.19 -10.40 14.38
N GLN A 10 16.78 -11.67 14.33
CA GLN A 10 15.83 -12.17 13.33
C GLN A 10 14.46 -11.47 13.46
N LEU A 11 13.97 -11.30 14.68
CA LEU A 11 12.69 -10.65 14.96
C LEU A 11 12.72 -9.18 14.51
N TRP A 12 13.82 -8.48 14.79
CA TRP A 12 14.01 -7.10 14.34
C TRP A 12 14.06 -6.99 12.81
N GLN A 13 14.72 -7.93 12.13
CA GLN A 13 14.72 -7.99 10.66
C GLN A 13 13.32 -8.21 10.08
N GLN A 14 12.52 -9.10 10.68
CA GLN A 14 11.15 -9.35 10.25
C GLN A 14 10.24 -8.13 10.45
N LEU A 15 10.37 -7.43 11.58
CA LEU A 15 9.61 -6.20 11.84
C LEU A 15 9.97 -5.10 10.84
N LEU A 16 11.25 -4.89 10.56
CA LEU A 16 11.70 -3.91 9.55
C LEU A 16 11.19 -4.27 8.16
N ALA A 17 11.26 -5.55 7.77
CA ALA A 17 10.72 -6.03 6.50
C ALA A 17 9.21 -5.82 6.41
N LEU A 18 8.47 -6.10 7.49
CA LEU A 18 7.03 -5.88 7.56
C LEU A 18 6.65 -4.40 7.42
N VAL A 19 7.35 -3.51 8.14
CA VAL A 19 7.11 -2.06 8.07
C VAL A 19 7.42 -1.53 6.68
N LEU A 20 8.55 -1.91 6.09
CA LEU A 20 8.92 -1.51 4.74
C LEU A 20 7.92 -2.03 3.70
N ALA A 21 7.56 -3.31 3.77
CA ALA A 21 6.57 -3.91 2.87
C ALA A 21 5.21 -3.22 3.00
N SER A 22 4.76 -2.95 4.23
CA SER A 22 3.48 -2.26 4.49
C SER A 22 3.50 -0.81 4.00
N ALA A 23 4.61 -0.09 4.22
CA ALA A 23 4.79 1.27 3.73
C ALA A 23 4.80 1.33 2.20
N ILE A 24 5.45 0.36 1.54
CA ILE A 24 5.41 0.23 0.08
C ILE A 24 4.00 -0.11 -0.39
N VAL A 25 3.29 -1.04 0.26
CA VAL A 25 1.91 -1.41 -0.11
C VAL A 25 0.93 -0.27 0.07
N MET A 26 1.02 0.50 1.17
CA MET A 26 0.14 1.64 1.46
C MET A 26 0.53 2.91 0.68
N GLY A 27 1.82 3.13 0.45
CA GLY A 27 2.35 4.30 -0.26
C GLY A 27 2.41 4.13 -1.79
N SER A 28 2.41 2.90 -2.28
CA SER A 28 2.27 2.60 -3.70
C SER A 28 0.88 3.04 -4.16
N PRO A 29 0.77 3.85 -5.22
CA PRO A 29 -0.51 4.05 -5.86
C PRO A 29 -0.98 2.68 -6.38
N GLY A 30 -1.86 2.02 -5.64
CA GLY A 30 -2.37 0.71 -5.99
C GLY A 30 -3.09 0.74 -7.36
N PRO A 31 -3.46 -0.43 -7.91
CA PRO A 31 -4.23 -0.50 -9.16
C PRO A 31 -5.53 0.34 -9.11
N ALA A 32 -6.11 0.52 -7.91
CA ALA A 32 -7.23 1.43 -7.66
C ALA A 32 -6.85 2.91 -7.88
N THR A 33 -5.73 3.37 -7.30
CA THR A 33 -5.26 4.76 -7.42
C THR A 33 -4.85 5.11 -8.85
N ILE A 34 -4.18 4.18 -9.55
CA ILE A 34 -3.82 4.34 -10.96
C ILE A 34 -5.08 4.35 -11.86
N SER A 35 -6.07 3.49 -11.59
CA SER A 35 -7.33 3.47 -12.35
C SER A 35 -8.17 4.74 -12.14
N VAL A 36 -8.31 5.22 -10.90
CA VAL A 36 -9.03 6.48 -10.61
C VAL A 36 -8.36 7.66 -11.32
N THR A 37 -7.02 7.70 -11.34
CA THR A 37 -6.26 8.76 -12.03
C THR A 37 -6.44 8.67 -13.54
N ALA A 38 -6.36 7.47 -14.13
CA ALA A 38 -6.56 7.25 -15.56
C ALA A 38 -8.00 7.57 -16.01
N VAL A 39 -9.01 7.12 -15.25
CA VAL A 39 -10.43 7.45 -15.49
C VAL A 39 -10.65 8.95 -15.32
N GLY A 40 -10.02 9.59 -14.32
CA GLY A 40 -10.05 11.04 -14.10
C GLY A 40 -9.47 11.84 -15.25
N ALA A 41 -8.39 11.35 -15.86
CA ALA A 41 -7.77 11.97 -17.02
C ALA A 41 -8.58 11.74 -18.31
N ALA A 42 -9.21 10.57 -18.48
CA ALA A 42 -9.92 10.19 -19.70
C ALA A 42 -11.36 10.73 -19.78
N PHE A 43 -12.09 10.77 -18.66
CA PHE A 43 -13.53 11.10 -18.62
C PHE A 43 -13.85 12.35 -17.79
N GLY A 44 -12.83 12.95 -17.13
CA GLY A 44 -12.99 14.12 -16.28
C GLY A 44 -13.50 13.79 -14.87
N LEU A 45 -13.41 14.77 -13.96
CA LEU A 45 -13.66 14.59 -12.51
C LEU A 45 -15.03 13.98 -12.16
N ARG A 46 -16.04 14.19 -13.02
CA ARG A 46 -17.46 13.92 -12.73
C ARG A 46 -17.78 12.42 -12.81
N ASP A 47 -17.24 11.72 -13.81
CA ASP A 47 -17.45 10.27 -13.94
C ASP A 47 -16.53 9.46 -13.01
N SER A 48 -15.34 9.98 -12.69
CA SER A 48 -14.44 9.35 -11.71
C SER A 48 -14.95 9.37 -10.29
N LEU A 49 -15.80 10.33 -9.92
CA LEU A 49 -16.48 10.37 -8.62
C LEU A 49 -17.37 9.13 -8.42
N ARG A 50 -18.03 8.64 -9.48
CA ARG A 50 -18.87 7.43 -9.42
C ARG A 50 -18.00 6.19 -9.26
N TYR A 51 -16.89 6.10 -10.00
CA TYR A 51 -15.92 5.02 -9.86
C TYR A 51 -15.25 4.99 -8.47
N ALA A 52 -14.81 6.15 -7.96
CA ALA A 52 -14.25 6.28 -6.62
C ALA A 52 -15.27 5.93 -5.53
N SER A 53 -16.54 6.33 -5.68
CA SER A 53 -17.59 5.93 -4.74
C SER A 53 -17.83 4.42 -4.70
N GLY A 54 -17.64 3.72 -5.83
CA GLY A 54 -17.71 2.25 -5.88
C GLY A 54 -16.47 1.51 -5.37
N ILE A 55 -15.35 2.21 -5.13
CA ILE A 55 -14.15 1.67 -4.47
C ILE A 55 -14.24 1.85 -2.94
N VAL A 56 -14.94 2.89 -2.48
CA VAL A 56 -15.08 3.23 -1.06
C VAL A 56 -16.18 2.42 -0.35
N VAL A 57 -17.17 1.92 -1.10
CA VAL A 57 -18.25 1.03 -0.61
C VAL A 57 -17.91 -0.41 -0.92
#